data_AF-A0A1W9PS61-F1
#
_entry.id   AF-A0A1W9PS61-F1
#
_cell.length_a   1.000
_cell.length_b   1.000
_cell.length_c   1.000
_cell.angle_alpha   90.00
_cell.angle_beta   90.00
_cell.angle_gamma   90.00
#
_symmetry.space_group_name_H-M   'P 1'
#
loop_
_entity.id
_entity.type
_entity.pdbx_description
1 polymer ?
#
loop_
_entity_poly.entity_id
_entity_poly.type
_entity_poly.pdbx_seq_one_letter_code
_entity_poly.pdbx_strand_id
1 'polypeptide(L)'
;MTRCRENNAIEQMTEAIIENGMEGLESVISILINEAMKVERSRVFGAGPWQRSEHRRGYANGYKMRILIHRIPCILQQATDSHSYKSS
;
A
#
# COMPACT_ATOMS: atom_id res chain seq x y z
N MET A 1 8.23 17.15 15.82
CA MET A 1 6.94 16.43 15.75
C MET A 1 7.02 15.38 14.65
N THR A 2 7.35 14.15 15.00
CA THR A 2 7.24 13.00 14.08
C THR A 2 5.75 12.69 13.95
N ARG A 3 5.18 12.82 12.74
CA ARG A 3 3.80 12.42 12.48
C ARG A 3 3.69 10.91 12.67
N CYS A 4 3.13 10.48 13.80
CA CYS A 4 2.74 9.10 14.02
C CYS A 4 1.67 8.78 12.97
N ARG A 5 1.96 7.82 12.10
CA ARG A 5 1.06 7.42 11.04
C ARG A 5 -0.02 6.55 11.66
N GLU A 6 -1.23 7.09 11.74
CA GLU A 6 -2.43 6.30 12.03
C GLU A 6 -2.68 5.36 10.84
N ASN A 7 -2.56 4.05 11.07
CA ASN A 7 -2.89 3.03 10.08
C ASN A 7 -4.33 2.58 10.32
N ASN A 8 -5.30 3.38 9.89
CA ASN A 8 -6.74 3.12 10.08
C ASN A 8 -7.30 2.12 9.05
N ALA A 9 -6.47 1.22 8.53
CA ALA A 9 -6.89 0.26 7.51
C ALA A 9 -7.93 -0.72 8.05
N ILE A 10 -7.77 -1.17 9.30
CA ILE A 10 -8.73 -2.06 9.96
C ILE A 10 -10.06 -1.34 10.17
N GLU A 11 -10.03 -0.08 10.62
CA GLU A 11 -11.22 0.75 10.81
C GLU A 11 -12.00 0.93 9.50
N GLN A 12 -11.31 1.30 8.41
CA GLN A 12 -11.91 1.42 7.09
C GLN A 12 -12.52 0.10 6.58
N MET A 13 -11.86 -1.04 6.84
CA MET A 13 -12.42 -2.34 6.51
C MET A 13 -13.69 -2.63 7.33
N THR A 14 -13.68 -2.33 8.63
CA THR A 14 -14.84 -2.57 9.50
C THR A 14 -16.02 -1.69 9.11
N GLU A 15 -15.79 -0.42 8.80
CA GLU A 15 -16.82 0.51 8.32
C GLU A 15 -17.43 0.01 7.01
N ALA A 16 -16.60 -0.39 6.05
CA ALA A 16 -17.06 -0.94 4.78
C ALA A 16 -17.97 -2.16 4.92
N ILE A 17 -17.68 -3.07 5.87
CA ILE A 17 -18.49 -4.25 6.16
C ILE A 17 -19.79 -3.87 6.85
N ILE A 18 -19.74 -2.95 7.83
CA ILE A 18 -20.92 -2.53 8.58
C ILE A 18 -21.92 -1.82 7.66
N GLU A 19 -21.44 -0.97 6.76
CA GLU A 19 -22.29 -0.17 5.87
C GLU A 19 -22.89 -0.99 4.71
N ASN A 20 -22.10 -1.87 4.10
CA ASN A 20 -22.44 -2.49 2.82
C ASN A 20 -22.55 -4.03 2.90
N GLY A 21 -22.30 -4.63 4.05
CA GLY A 21 -22.34 -6.08 4.24
C GLY A 21 -21.43 -6.82 3.26
N MET A 22 -22.00 -7.77 2.51
CA MET A 22 -21.25 -8.57 1.53
C MET A 22 -20.78 -7.78 0.31
N GLU A 23 -21.47 -6.69 -0.05
CA GLU A 23 -21.04 -5.81 -1.14
C GLU A 23 -19.79 -5.00 -0.76
N GLY A 24 -19.56 -4.79 0.53
CA GLY A 24 -18.34 -4.18 1.08
C GLY A 24 -17.10 -5.07 1.01
N LEU A 25 -17.22 -6.35 0.65
CA LEU A 25 -16.05 -7.24 0.59
C LEU A 25 -15.04 -6.83 -0.48
N GLU A 26 -15.49 -6.28 -1.60
CA GLU A 26 -14.59 -5.79 -2.65
C GLU A 26 -13.68 -4.67 -2.14
N SER A 27 -14.23 -3.73 -1.37
CA SER A 27 -13.46 -2.62 -0.80
C SER A 27 -12.52 -3.11 0.30
N VAL A 28 -12.98 -4.02 1.16
CA VAL A 28 -12.13 -4.66 2.19
C VAL A 28 -10.93 -5.36 1.57
N ILE A 29 -11.16 -6.19 0.55
CA ILE A 29 -10.09 -6.89 -0.17
C ILE A 29 -9.13 -5.89 -0.82
N SER A 30 -9.65 -4.82 -1.41
CA SER A 30 -8.83 -3.75 -2.01
C SER A 30 -7.95 -3.06 -0.97
N ILE A 31 -8.51 -2.70 0.19
CA ILE A 31 -7.74 -2.10 1.30
C ILE A 31 -6.66 -3.06 1.78
N LEU A 32 -7.00 -4.34 1.95
CA LEU A 32 -6.06 -5.36 2.45
C LEU A 32 -4.87 -5.54 1.51
N ILE A 33 -5.13 -5.66 0.21
CA ILE A 33 -4.08 -5.80 -0.79
C ILE A 33 -3.22 -4.51 -0.86
N ASN A 34 -3.84 -3.34 -0.74
CA ASN A 34 -3.12 -2.07 -0.71
C ASN A 34 -2.18 -1.96 0.51
N GLU A 35 -2.59 -2.45 1.68
CA GLU A 35 -1.72 -2.52 2.86
C GLU A 35 -0.60 -3.55 2.68
N ALA A 36 -0.91 -4.74 2.16
CA ALA A 36 0.09 -5.75 1.85
C ALA A 36 1.16 -5.20 0.88
N MET A 37 0.76 -4.42 -0.12
CA MET A 37 1.69 -3.76 -1.04
C MET A 37 2.61 -2.74 -0.36
N LYS A 38 2.13 -2.02 0.67
CA LYS A 38 2.98 -1.10 1.46
C LYS A 38 4.03 -1.86 2.26
N VAL A 39 3.66 -3.01 2.82
CA VAL A 39 4.58 -3.91 3.54
C VAL A 39 5.61 -4.47 2.58
N GLU A 40 5.17 -5.02 1.45
CA GLU A 40 6.06 -5.62 0.46
C GLU A 40 7.06 -4.59 -0.09
N ARG A 41 6.60 -3.37 -0.35
CA ARG A 41 7.50 -2.27 -0.72
C ARG A 41 8.58 -2.02 0.32
N SER A 42 8.22 -2.00 1.61
CA SER A 42 9.19 -1.74 2.67
C SER A 42 10.26 -2.85 2.73
N ARG A 43 9.87 -4.09 2.41
CA ARG A 43 10.80 -5.23 2.25
C ARG A 43 11.68 -5.08 1.00
N VAL A 44 11.08 -4.73 -0.14
CA VAL A 44 11.80 -4.50 -1.41
C VAL A 44 12.81 -3.36 -1.26
N PHE A 45 12.46 -2.26 -0.60
CA PHE A 45 13.42 -1.17 -0.37
C PHE A 45 14.34 -1.38 0.84
N GLY A 46 14.09 -2.40 1.69
CA GLY A 46 14.88 -2.61 2.91
C GLY A 46 14.74 -1.48 3.93
N ALA A 47 13.67 -0.70 3.82
CA ALA A 47 13.40 0.45 4.66
C ALA A 47 11.91 0.81 4.62
N GLY A 48 11.34 1.15 5.78
CA GLY A 48 10.00 1.68 5.90
C GLY A 48 9.85 3.08 5.26
N PRO A 49 8.62 3.62 5.18
CA PRO A 49 8.37 4.97 4.70
C PRO A 49 9.19 5.99 5.49
N TRP A 50 9.96 6.83 4.78
CA TRP A 50 10.82 7.88 5.36
C TRP A 50 11.88 7.40 6.37
N GLN A 51 12.03 6.08 6.55
CA GLN A 51 13.04 5.51 7.42
C GLN A 51 14.43 5.72 6.80
N ARG A 52 15.34 6.33 7.54
CA ARG A 52 16.77 6.35 7.19
C ARG A 52 17.35 4.98 7.48
N SER A 53 17.90 4.35 6.45
CA SER A 53 18.54 3.03 6.51
C SER A 53 19.69 3.03 5.52
N GLU A 54 20.87 2.59 5.96
CA GLU A 54 22.05 2.45 5.10
C GLU A 54 21.85 1.36 4.03
N HIS A 55 20.96 0.40 4.31
CA HIS A 55 20.61 -0.69 3.38
C HIS A 55 19.42 -0.34 2.47
N ARG A 56 18.99 0.93 2.43
CA ARG A 56 17.85 1.35 1.58
C ARG A 56 18.22 1.19 0.10
N ARG A 57 17.41 0.42 -0.63
CA ARG A 57 17.63 0.11 -2.06
C ARG A 57 16.93 1.06 -3.03
N GLY A 58 16.08 1.98 -2.55
CA GLY A 58 15.37 2.92 -3.42
C GLY A 58 14.36 3.81 -2.71
N TYR A 59 13.71 4.67 -3.51
CA TYR A 59 12.65 5.59 -3.09
C TYR A 59 11.40 5.38 -3.94
N ALA A 60 10.22 5.40 -3.30
CA ALA A 60 8.96 5.42 -4.02
C ALA A 60 8.57 6.85 -4.37
N ASN A 61 8.16 7.08 -5.62
CA ASN A 61 7.74 8.40 -6.09
C ASN A 61 6.21 8.59 -6.09
N GLY A 62 5.47 7.68 -5.45
CA GLY A 62 4.02 7.77 -5.34
C GLY A 62 3.35 6.44 -5.64
N TYR A 63 2.07 6.52 -5.99
CA TYR A 63 1.26 5.37 -6.35
C TYR A 63 0.60 5.59 -7.72
N LYS A 64 0.53 4.53 -8.51
CA LYS A 64 -0.22 4.43 -9.75
C LYS A 64 -1.43 3.52 -9.53
N MET A 65 -2.60 4.04 -9.86
CA MET A 65 -3.83 3.27 -9.84
C MET A 65 -3.76 2.14 -10.87
N ARG A 66 -4.14 0.93 -10.46
CA ARG A 66 -4.30 -0.24 -11.31
C ARG A 66 -5.52 -1.02 -10.91
N ILE A 67 -6.22 -1.55 -11.91
CA ILE A 67 -7.32 -2.49 -11.70
C ILE A 67 -6.74 -3.88 -11.90
N LEU A 68 -6.92 -4.76 -10.90
CA LEU A 68 -6.72 -6.19 -11.09
C LEU A 68 -8.06 -6.86 -11.32
N ILE A 69 -8.13 -7.63 -12.40
CA ILE A 69 -9.31 -8.39 -12.77
C ILE A 69 -9.10 -9.82 -12.24
N HIS A 70 -9.71 -10.10 -11.09
CA HIS A 70 -9.86 -11.45 -10.53
C HIS A 70 -11.36 -11.80 -10.47
N ARG A 71 -11.72 -12.86 -9.73
CA ARG A 71 -13.14 -13.21 -9.50
C ARG A 71 -13.94 -12.06 -8.89
N ILE A 72 -13.27 -11.25 -8.07
CA ILE A 72 -13.74 -9.96 -7.58
C ILE A 72 -12.77 -8.93 -8.15
N PRO A 73 -13.24 -7.92 -8.91
CA PRO A 73 -12.38 -6.83 -9.36
C PRO A 73 -11.82 -6.08 -8.15
N CYS A 74 -10.59 -5.57 -8.23
CA CYS A 74 -10.05 -4.76 -7.15
C CYS A 74 -9.18 -3.61 -7.67
N ILE A 75 -9.27 -2.46 -6.99
CA ILE A 75 -8.53 -1.26 -7.31
C ILE A 75 -7.32 -1.16 -6.39
N LEU A 76 -6.14 -1.19 -6.99
CA LEU A 76 -4.88 -1.22 -6.29
C LEU A 76 -4.04 0.02 -6.57
N GLN A 77 -3.30 0.43 -5.55
CA GLN A 77 -2.33 1.52 -5.58
C GLN A 77 -0.94 0.89 -5.68
N GLN A 78 -0.40 0.78 -6.89
CA GLN A 78 0.96 0.26 -7.06
C GLN A 78 2.01 1.32 -6.85
N ALA A 79 3.15 0.98 -6.27
CA ALA A 79 4.28 1.91 -6.20
C ALA A 79 4.70 2.32 -7.61
N THR A 80 4.93 3.61 -7.84
CA THR A 80 5.74 4.03 -8.98
C THR A 80 7.20 3.94 -8.59
N ASP A 81 7.93 3.04 -9.25
CA ASP A 81 9.38 2.96 -9.13
C ASP A 81 10.00 4.14 -9.90
N SER A 82 10.85 4.90 -9.23
CA SER A 82 11.93 5.64 -9.90
C SER A 82 13.07 4.65 -10.13
N HIS A 83 13.04 3.94 -11.25
CA HIS A 83 14.27 3.34 -11.73
C HIS A 83 15.23 4.49 -12.08
N SER A 84 16.49 4.36 -11.63
CA SER A 84 17.62 5.28 -11.85
C SER A 84 17.77 6.41 -10.82
N TYR A 85 18.58 6.18 -9.78
CA TYR A 85 20.03 6.40 -9.89
C TYR A 85 20.73 5.22 -9.20
N LYS A 86 21.56 4.49 -9.95
CA LYS A 86 22.60 3.66 -9.33
C LYS A 86 23.53 4.63 -8.60
N SER A 87 23.62 4.50 -7.29
CA SER A 87 24.73 5.05 -6.53
C SER A 87 25.97 4.22 -6.86
N SER A 88 26.72 4.68 -7.87
CA SER A 88 28.14 4.36 -8.07
C SER A 88 28.98 5.42 -7.39
#